data_AF-A0A6L8IBU4-F1
#
_entry.id   AF-A0A6L8IBU4-F1
#
_cell.length_a   1.000
_cell.length_b   1.000
_cell.length_c   1.000
_cell.angle_alpha   90.00
_cell.angle_beta   90.00
_cell.angle_gamma   90.00
#
_symmetry.space_group_name_H-M   'P 1'
#
loop_
_entity.id
_entity.type
_entity.pdbx_description
1 polymer ?
#
loop_
_entity_poly.entity_id
_entity_poly.type
_entity_poly.pdbx_seq_one_letter_code
_entity_poly.pdbx_strand_id
1 'polypeptide(L)'
;MVGITAIRRAILEGVQAANVEYEKWSCGWWVTDSGIEGHVVSTVARKLYSRVAGDGCVVMELAFEFIQEWSGAGRPRGRPLPNLKEGKRADIVILDKKERPIYVIEVKRLWDKKPCLVDLNRMRDLILKFGQEREGSLRRGLLTFLAVGRQTNGTTARLALADQVQGIGTVLEDEFDTKGLKLTCHQGSVRRYPKEYREQHGEPNWVHAAVCLELRSA
;
A
#
# COMPACT_ATOMS: atom_id res chain seq x y z
N MET A 1 -8.34 -19.59 3.55
CA MET A 1 -7.78 -18.29 3.95
C MET A 1 -6.63 -17.96 3.02
N VAL A 2 -6.77 -16.89 2.26
CA VAL A 2 -5.80 -16.47 1.26
C VAL A 2 -4.43 -16.17 1.89
N GLY A 3 -3.37 -16.76 1.33
CA GLY A 3 -2.01 -16.52 1.79
C GLY A 3 -1.53 -15.09 1.48
N ILE A 4 -0.68 -14.54 2.35
CA ILE A 4 -0.11 -13.18 2.20
C ILE A 4 0.57 -12.96 0.85
N THR A 5 1.21 -13.98 0.29
CA THR A 5 1.85 -13.89 -1.04
C THR A 5 0.85 -13.55 -2.14
N ALA A 6 -0.36 -14.09 -2.09
CA ALA A 6 -1.41 -13.79 -3.06
C ALA A 6 -2.00 -12.39 -2.86
N ILE A 7 -2.18 -11.97 -1.60
CA ILE A 7 -2.61 -10.60 -1.27
C ILE A 7 -1.61 -9.57 -1.77
N ARG A 8 -0.33 -9.73 -1.43
CA ARG A 8 0.75 -8.83 -1.85
C ARG A 8 0.85 -8.76 -3.38
N ARG A 9 0.77 -9.91 -4.06
CA ARG A 9 0.78 -9.96 -5.52
C ARG A 9 -0.38 -9.16 -6.12
N ALA A 10 -1.59 -9.34 -5.59
CA ALA A 10 -2.76 -8.59 -6.05
C ALA A 10 -2.62 -7.07 -5.83
N ILE A 11 -2.01 -6.64 -4.72
CA ILE A 11 -1.71 -5.24 -4.45
C ILE A 11 -0.75 -4.68 -5.51
N LEU A 12 0.40 -5.33 -5.70
CA LEU A 12 1.42 -4.90 -6.66
C LEU A 12 0.87 -4.88 -8.10
N GLU A 13 0.12 -5.91 -8.49
CA GLU A 13 -0.57 -5.98 -9.79
C GLU A 13 -1.64 -4.88 -9.92
N GLY A 14 -2.37 -4.56 -8.84
CA GLY A 14 -3.41 -3.54 -8.82
C GLY A 14 -2.86 -2.13 -9.03
N VAL A 15 -1.78 -1.77 -8.32
CA VAL A 15 -1.11 -0.47 -8.51
C VAL A 15 -0.58 -0.32 -9.93
N GLN A 16 0.03 -1.37 -10.49
CA GLN A 16 0.51 -1.35 -11.87
C GLN A 16 -0.63 -1.24 -12.88
N ALA A 17 -1.71 -2.00 -12.68
CA ALA A 17 -2.88 -1.94 -13.54
C ALA A 17 -3.51 -0.55 -13.52
N ALA A 18 -3.62 0.07 -12.35
CA ALA A 18 -4.17 1.42 -12.22
C ALA A 18 -3.37 2.44 -13.06
N ASN A 19 -2.03 2.36 -13.02
CA ASN A 19 -1.18 3.24 -13.83
C ASN A 19 -1.39 3.00 -15.34
N VAL A 20 -1.36 1.74 -15.78
CA VAL A 20 -1.54 1.38 -17.19
C VAL A 20 -2.94 1.77 -17.71
N GLU A 21 -3.98 1.60 -16.89
CA GLU A 21 -5.34 1.99 -17.25
C GLU A 21 -5.44 3.52 -17.38
N TYR A 22 -4.93 4.27 -16.39
CA TYR A 22 -4.99 5.72 -16.43
C TYR A 22 -4.17 6.32 -17.57
N GLU A 23 -2.98 5.77 -17.83
CA GLU A 23 -2.14 6.14 -18.97
C GLU A 23 -2.92 6.05 -20.29
N LYS A 24 -3.66 4.96 -20.50
CA LYS A 24 -4.49 4.80 -21.70
C LYS A 24 -5.61 5.84 -21.79
N TRP A 25 -6.24 6.20 -20.67
CA TRP A 25 -7.34 7.16 -20.65
C TRP A 25 -6.88 8.59 -20.88
N SER A 26 -5.73 8.93 -20.30
CA SER A 26 -5.18 10.29 -20.26
C SER A 26 -4.24 10.59 -21.44
N CYS A 27 -4.13 9.66 -22.39
CA CYS A 27 -3.17 9.74 -23.50
C CYS A 27 -1.73 9.88 -23.00
N GLY A 28 -1.36 9.19 -21.91
CA GLY A 28 0.02 9.01 -21.47
C GLY A 28 0.38 9.57 -20.09
N TRP A 29 -0.52 10.24 -19.38
CA TRP A 29 -0.26 10.70 -18.01
C TRP A 29 -0.22 9.55 -17.02
N TRP A 30 0.61 9.67 -15.99
CA TRP A 30 0.70 8.65 -14.94
C TRP A 30 -0.12 9.03 -13.72
N VAL A 31 -0.44 8.03 -12.89
CA VAL A 31 -1.08 8.25 -11.59
C VAL A 31 -0.22 9.14 -10.67
N THR A 32 1.10 9.20 -10.91
CA THR A 32 2.03 10.07 -10.18
C THR A 32 1.95 11.53 -10.61
N ASP A 33 1.38 11.81 -11.77
CA ASP A 33 1.27 13.17 -12.32
C ASP A 33 -0.13 13.76 -12.07
N SER A 34 -1.04 12.99 -11.50
CA SER A 34 -2.45 13.38 -11.30
C SER A 34 -2.98 12.98 -9.92
N GLY A 35 -3.94 13.75 -9.39
CA GLY A 35 -4.54 13.57 -8.06
C GLY A 35 -5.57 12.43 -7.97
N ILE A 36 -5.37 11.32 -8.69
CA ILE A 36 -6.37 10.27 -8.91
C ILE A 36 -6.20 9.05 -7.96
N GLU A 37 -5.92 9.30 -6.68
CA GLU A 37 -5.65 8.23 -5.70
C GLU A 37 -6.81 7.22 -5.58
N GLY A 38 -8.06 7.69 -5.63
CA GLY A 38 -9.26 6.82 -5.58
C GLY A 38 -9.34 5.80 -6.74
N HIS A 39 -8.79 6.12 -7.91
CA HIS A 39 -8.67 5.16 -9.02
C HIS A 39 -7.69 4.03 -8.66
N VAL A 40 -6.55 4.37 -8.05
CA VAL A 40 -5.56 3.37 -7.61
C VAL A 40 -6.16 2.48 -6.52
N VAL A 41 -6.82 3.08 -5.52
CA VAL A 41 -7.50 2.36 -4.43
C VAL A 41 -8.53 1.38 -4.99
N SER A 42 -9.46 1.85 -5.82
CA SER A 42 -10.53 0.99 -6.37
C SER A 42 -10.00 -0.14 -7.25
N THR A 43 -8.93 0.11 -8.01
CA THR A 43 -8.28 -0.91 -8.84
C THR A 43 -7.60 -1.98 -7.99
N VAL A 44 -6.89 -1.57 -6.92
CA VAL A 44 -6.27 -2.50 -5.95
C VAL A 44 -7.36 -3.33 -5.25
N ALA A 45 -8.44 -2.70 -4.78
CA ALA A 45 -9.54 -3.38 -4.12
C ALA A 45 -10.19 -4.45 -5.02
N ARG A 46 -10.40 -4.14 -6.32
CA ARG A 46 -10.94 -5.10 -7.30
C ARG A 46 -10.03 -6.31 -7.47
N LYS A 47 -8.71 -6.10 -7.57
CA LYS A 47 -7.73 -7.19 -7.67
C LYS A 47 -7.70 -8.03 -6.39
N LEU A 48 -7.75 -7.41 -5.22
CA LEU A 48 -7.83 -8.11 -3.94
C LEU A 48 -9.09 -8.97 -3.84
N TYR A 49 -10.25 -8.44 -4.21
CA TYR A 49 -11.52 -9.18 -4.17
C TYR A 49 -11.45 -10.46 -4.99
N SER A 50 -10.82 -10.42 -6.18
CA SER A 50 -10.63 -11.62 -7.01
C SER A 50 -9.78 -12.72 -6.35
N ARG A 51 -8.95 -12.37 -5.35
CA ARG A 51 -8.18 -13.34 -4.57
C ARG A 51 -8.89 -13.78 -3.30
N VAL A 52 -9.69 -12.90 -2.69
CA VAL A 52 -10.38 -13.09 -1.41
C VAL A 52 -11.78 -13.72 -1.55
N ALA A 53 -12.36 -13.71 -2.74
CA ALA A 53 -13.69 -14.26 -3.00
C ALA A 53 -13.86 -15.68 -2.41
N GLY A 54 -14.88 -15.84 -1.56
CA GLY A 54 -15.18 -17.09 -0.86
C GLY A 54 -14.40 -17.32 0.45
N ASP A 55 -13.43 -16.47 0.77
CA ASP A 55 -12.59 -16.53 1.97
C ASP A 55 -12.76 -15.32 2.92
N GLY A 56 -13.47 -14.28 2.48
CA GLY A 56 -13.70 -13.04 3.21
C GLY A 56 -14.30 -11.96 2.31
N CYS A 57 -14.20 -10.71 2.73
CA CYS A 57 -14.61 -9.56 1.91
C CYS A 57 -13.55 -8.44 1.94
N VAL A 58 -13.69 -7.52 0.99
CA VAL A 58 -12.83 -6.34 0.84
C VAL A 58 -13.72 -5.12 1.00
N VAL A 59 -13.41 -4.27 1.99
CA VAL A 59 -14.14 -3.04 2.29
C VAL A 59 -13.21 -1.87 2.04
N MET A 60 -13.68 -0.83 1.36
CA MET A 60 -12.93 0.40 1.17
C MET A 60 -13.38 1.46 2.18
N GLU A 61 -12.51 2.39 2.54
CA GLU A 61 -12.84 3.54 3.38
C GLU A 61 -13.40 3.14 4.77
N LEU A 62 -12.93 2.01 5.33
CA LEU A 62 -13.44 1.53 6.61
C LEU A 62 -12.85 2.35 7.75
N ALA A 63 -13.74 2.88 8.58
CA ALA A 63 -13.38 3.69 9.74
C ALA A 63 -12.62 2.86 10.79
N PHE A 64 -11.64 3.49 11.45
CA PHE A 64 -10.80 2.80 12.44
C PHE A 64 -11.58 2.32 13.66
N GLU A 65 -12.70 2.95 13.96
CA GLU A 65 -13.65 2.57 15.00
C GLU A 65 -14.22 1.19 14.73
N PHE A 66 -14.61 0.90 13.47
CA PHE A 66 -15.08 -0.42 13.07
C PHE A 66 -13.96 -1.46 13.08
N ILE A 67 -12.73 -1.08 12.70
CA ILE A 67 -11.57 -1.96 12.81
C ILE A 67 -11.35 -2.37 14.26
N GLN A 68 -11.42 -1.41 15.19
CA GLN A 68 -11.31 -1.67 16.62
C GLN A 68 -12.43 -2.60 17.09
N GLU A 69 -13.69 -2.26 16.80
CA GLU A 69 -14.86 -3.00 17.28
C GLU A 69 -14.89 -4.44 16.76
N TRP A 70 -14.63 -4.63 15.46
CA TRP A 70 -14.71 -5.94 14.82
C TRP A 70 -13.46 -6.78 15.00
N SER A 71 -12.34 -6.20 15.47
CA SER A 71 -11.11 -6.95 15.71
C SER A 71 -11.27 -8.04 16.78
N GLY A 72 -12.22 -7.87 17.71
CA GLY A 72 -12.37 -8.72 18.88
C GLY A 72 -11.31 -8.50 19.97
N ALA A 73 -10.39 -7.54 19.79
CA ALA A 73 -9.45 -7.17 20.84
C ALA A 73 -10.20 -6.55 22.03
N GLY A 74 -9.77 -6.87 23.26
CA GLY A 74 -10.31 -6.25 24.46
C GLY A 74 -10.17 -4.72 24.40
N ARG A 75 -11.18 -3.99 24.91
CA ARG A 75 -11.15 -2.52 24.90
C ARG A 75 -9.85 -2.02 25.56
N PRO A 76 -9.01 -1.26 24.85
CA PRO A 76 -7.76 -0.78 25.42
C PRO A 76 -8.06 0.16 26.60
N ARG A 77 -7.45 -0.11 27.77
CA ARG A 77 -7.53 0.78 28.92
C ARG A 77 -6.74 2.07 28.64
N GLY A 78 -7.30 3.23 29.00
CA GLY A 78 -6.64 4.54 28.87
C GLY A 78 -7.15 5.42 27.71
N ARG A 79 -6.48 6.56 27.48
CA ARG A 79 -6.85 7.54 26.45
C ARG A 79 -6.61 6.97 25.04
N PRO A 80 -7.51 7.20 24.05
CA PRO A 80 -7.25 6.88 22.66
C PRO A 80 -5.94 7.50 22.17
N LEU A 81 -5.18 6.77 21.34
CA LEU A 81 -3.96 7.32 20.77
C LEU A 81 -4.33 8.46 19.81
N PRO A 82 -3.55 9.55 19.73
CA PRO A 82 -3.81 10.65 18.81
C PRO A 82 -3.97 10.22 17.35
N ASN A 83 -3.26 9.15 16.96
CA ASN A 83 -3.24 8.59 15.61
C ASN A 83 -4.48 7.73 15.28
N LEU A 84 -5.28 7.38 16.29
CA LEU A 84 -6.49 6.56 16.19
C LEU A 84 -7.74 7.35 16.61
N LYS A 85 -7.70 8.69 16.47
CA LYS A 85 -8.85 9.55 16.74
C LYS A 85 -10.00 9.27 15.78
N GLU A 86 -11.21 9.62 16.24
CA GLU A 86 -12.44 9.47 15.46
C GLU A 86 -12.37 10.15 14.09
N GLY A 87 -13.00 9.53 13.08
CA GLY A 87 -13.08 10.03 11.71
C GLY A 87 -11.92 9.64 10.79
N LYS A 88 -10.98 8.81 11.25
CA LYS A 88 -9.91 8.24 10.41
C LYS A 88 -10.35 6.91 9.79
N ARG A 89 -9.87 6.64 8.58
CA ARG A 89 -10.23 5.48 7.75
C ARG A 89 -8.98 4.85 7.16
N ALA A 90 -9.08 3.56 6.86
CA ALA A 90 -8.13 2.85 6.00
C ALA A 90 -8.68 2.83 4.58
N ASP A 91 -7.82 3.02 3.57
CA ASP A 91 -8.23 2.98 2.18
C ASP A 91 -8.90 1.63 1.83
N ILE A 92 -8.30 0.52 2.28
CA ILE A 92 -8.83 -0.84 2.08
C ILE A 92 -8.62 -1.69 3.34
N VAL A 93 -9.65 -2.46 3.72
CA VAL A 93 -9.60 -3.47 4.77
C VAL A 93 -10.08 -4.81 4.21
N ILE A 94 -9.37 -5.89 4.54
CA ILE A 94 -9.82 -7.26 4.25
C ILE A 94 -10.37 -7.84 5.54
N LEU A 95 -11.60 -8.36 5.48
CA LEU A 95 -12.25 -9.08 6.57
C LEU A 95 -12.19 -10.60 6.34
N ASP A 96 -12.10 -11.39 7.41
CA ASP A 96 -12.27 -12.84 7.37
C ASP A 96 -13.75 -13.24 7.21
N LYS A 97 -14.04 -14.55 7.12
CA LYS A 97 -15.42 -15.07 7.02
C LYS A 97 -16.32 -14.74 8.22
N LYS A 98 -15.73 -14.31 9.34
CA LYS A 98 -16.44 -13.87 10.54
C LYS A 98 -16.53 -12.34 10.61
N GLU A 99 -16.28 -11.66 9.48
CA GLU A 99 -16.31 -10.21 9.34
C GLU A 99 -15.28 -9.47 10.20
N ARG A 100 -14.21 -10.15 10.60
CA ARG A 100 -13.16 -9.54 11.43
C ARG A 100 -11.99 -9.04 10.57
N PRO A 101 -11.45 -7.85 10.84
CA PRO A 101 -10.37 -7.27 10.05
C PRO A 101 -9.08 -8.07 10.20
N ILE A 102 -8.50 -8.49 9.08
CA ILE A 102 -7.24 -9.25 9.04
C ILE A 102 -6.10 -8.45 8.40
N TYR A 103 -6.40 -7.57 7.45
CA TYR A 103 -5.44 -6.70 6.78
C TYR A 103 -5.99 -5.28 6.70
N VAL A 104 -5.13 -4.30 7.01
CA VAL A 104 -5.36 -2.89 6.67
C VAL A 104 -4.36 -2.47 5.61
N ILE A 105 -4.82 -1.74 4.61
CA ILE A 105 -4.03 -1.41 3.44
C ILE A 105 -4.23 0.07 3.14
N GLU A 106 -3.13 0.82 3.09
CA GLU A 106 -3.08 2.19 2.63
C GLU A 106 -2.44 2.21 1.24
N VAL A 107 -3.04 2.98 0.33
CA VAL A 107 -2.61 3.11 -1.06
C VAL A 107 -2.22 4.57 -1.28
N LYS A 108 -1.06 4.78 -1.90
CA LYS A 108 -0.58 6.10 -2.29
C LYS A 108 -0.20 6.07 -3.76
N ARG A 109 -0.38 7.19 -4.44
CA ARG A 109 0.03 7.31 -5.84
C ARG A 109 1.57 7.23 -6.00
N LEU A 110 2.32 7.77 -5.05
CA LEU A 110 3.78 7.78 -5.00
C LEU A 110 4.28 7.82 -3.55
N TRP A 111 5.58 7.56 -3.36
CA TRP A 111 6.23 7.75 -2.06
C TRP A 111 6.39 9.23 -1.74
N ASP A 112 5.72 9.69 -0.70
CA ASP A 112 5.99 10.97 -0.03
C ASP A 112 6.33 10.67 1.43
N LYS A 113 7.57 10.99 1.83
CA LYS A 113 8.14 10.58 3.12
C LYS A 113 7.21 10.90 4.28
N LYS A 114 6.73 12.15 4.39
CA LYS A 114 6.01 12.59 5.59
C LYS A 114 4.61 11.94 5.70
N PRO A 115 3.74 11.99 4.67
CA PRO A 115 2.47 11.27 4.70
C PRO A 115 2.63 9.76 4.87
N CYS A 116 3.56 9.13 4.14
CA CYS A 116 3.77 7.69 4.22
C CYS A 116 4.23 7.24 5.62
N LEU A 117 5.12 7.99 6.27
CA LEU A 117 5.51 7.70 7.66
C LEU A 117 4.34 7.88 8.64
N VAL A 118 3.46 8.86 8.43
CA VAL A 118 2.23 8.99 9.25
C VAL A 118 1.35 7.75 9.10
N ASP A 119 1.19 7.24 7.88
CA ASP A 119 0.35 6.06 7.60
C ASP A 119 0.96 4.79 8.18
N LEU A 120 2.28 4.63 8.08
CA LEU A 120 3.01 3.53 8.72
C LEU A 120 2.88 3.59 10.25
N ASN A 121 2.96 4.77 10.86
CA ASN A 121 2.73 4.95 12.29
C ASN A 121 1.30 4.56 12.68
N ARG A 122 0.29 4.96 11.89
CA ARG A 122 -1.12 4.58 12.09
C ARG A 122 -1.29 3.06 12.05
N MET A 123 -0.75 2.40 11.02
CA MET A 123 -0.84 0.95 10.87
C MET A 123 -0.10 0.20 11.99
N ARG A 124 1.09 0.66 12.40
CA ARG A 124 1.81 0.11 13.55
C ARG A 124 0.93 0.14 14.80
N ASP A 125 0.34 1.30 15.08
CA ASP A 125 -0.48 1.50 16.27
C ASP A 125 -1.76 0.63 16.23
N LEU A 126 -2.35 0.43 15.04
CA LEU A 126 -3.47 -0.51 14.84
C LEU A 126 -3.05 -1.95 15.15
N ILE A 127 -1.92 -2.42 14.60
CA ILE A 127 -1.44 -3.80 14.80
C ILE A 127 -1.11 -4.05 16.27
N LEU A 128 -0.41 -3.13 16.93
CA LEU A 128 -0.02 -3.30 18.34
C LEU A 128 -1.21 -3.34 19.31
N LYS A 129 -2.35 -2.75 18.92
CA LYS A 129 -3.56 -2.70 19.76
C LYS A 129 -4.60 -3.76 19.42
N PHE A 130 -4.79 -4.01 18.13
CA PHE A 130 -5.89 -4.83 17.62
C PHE A 130 -5.38 -6.09 16.91
N GLY A 131 -4.09 -6.35 17.02
CA GLY A 131 -3.46 -7.55 16.49
C GLY A 131 -3.54 -8.75 17.43
N GLN A 132 -2.98 -9.85 16.94
CA GLN A 132 -3.14 -11.18 17.56
C GLN A 132 -2.56 -11.29 18.97
N GLU A 133 -1.50 -10.52 19.28
CA GLU A 133 -0.91 -10.44 20.62
C GLU A 133 -1.83 -9.81 21.67
N ARG A 134 -2.92 -9.19 21.23
CA ARG A 134 -3.97 -8.58 22.07
C ARG A 134 -5.33 -9.25 21.87
N GLU A 135 -5.32 -10.52 21.46
CA GLU A 135 -6.52 -11.31 21.13
C GLU A 135 -7.35 -10.77 19.95
N GLY A 136 -6.83 -9.75 19.25
CA GLY A 136 -7.46 -9.18 18.07
C GLY A 136 -7.19 -9.95 16.79
N SER A 137 -7.99 -9.70 15.76
CA SER A 137 -7.90 -10.39 14.48
C SER A 137 -6.88 -9.79 13.50
N LEU A 138 -6.43 -8.56 13.73
CA LEU A 138 -5.59 -7.84 12.77
C LEU A 138 -4.21 -8.49 12.67
N ARG A 139 -3.72 -8.70 11.46
CA ARG A 139 -2.47 -9.44 11.25
C ARG A 139 -1.37 -8.56 10.69
N ARG A 140 -1.70 -7.74 9.69
CA ARG A 140 -0.73 -6.95 8.95
C ARG A 140 -1.31 -5.62 8.50
N GLY A 141 -0.42 -4.65 8.39
CA GLY A 141 -0.63 -3.39 7.70
C GLY A 141 0.21 -3.36 6.44
N LEU A 142 -0.36 -2.90 5.33
CA LEU A 142 0.35 -2.78 4.06
C LEU A 142 0.24 -1.34 3.54
N LEU A 143 1.37 -0.70 3.23
CA LEU A 143 1.40 0.56 2.49
C LEU A 143 1.93 0.28 1.09
N THR A 144 1.21 0.70 0.05
CA THR A 144 1.65 0.52 -1.33
C THR A 144 1.67 1.83 -2.11
N PHE A 145 2.60 1.93 -3.06
CA PHE A 145 2.74 3.08 -3.94
C PHE A 145 3.50 2.75 -5.21
N LEU A 146 3.53 3.69 -6.16
CA LEU A 146 4.37 3.61 -7.34
C LEU A 146 5.72 4.30 -7.10
N ALA A 147 6.81 3.59 -7.39
CA ALA A 147 8.16 4.12 -7.50
C ALA A 147 8.50 4.30 -8.99
N VAL A 148 9.24 5.35 -9.31
CA VAL A 148 9.49 5.81 -10.68
C VAL A 148 10.94 6.23 -10.86
N GLY A 149 11.60 5.67 -11.88
CA GLY A 149 12.90 6.13 -12.36
C GLY A 149 12.76 6.85 -13.71
N ARG A 150 13.21 8.11 -13.77
CA ARG A 150 13.18 8.94 -14.99
C ARG A 150 14.59 9.34 -15.39
N GLN A 151 15.08 8.86 -16.53
CA GLN A 151 16.43 9.17 -17.02
C GLN A 151 16.49 9.15 -18.56
N THR A 152 17.57 9.66 -19.14
CA THR A 152 17.72 9.74 -20.60
C THR A 152 17.83 8.37 -21.28
N ASN A 153 18.33 7.33 -20.61
CA ASN A 153 18.42 5.98 -21.14
C ASN A 153 17.76 4.94 -20.21
N GLY A 154 17.34 3.81 -20.79
CA GLY A 154 16.57 2.80 -20.08
C GLY A 154 17.34 2.00 -19.03
N THR A 155 18.68 2.06 -19.03
CA THR A 155 19.55 1.43 -18.02
C THR A 155 19.66 2.34 -16.80
N THR A 156 19.98 3.62 -17.02
CA THR A 156 20.04 4.61 -15.94
C THR A 156 18.69 4.84 -15.29
N ALA A 157 17.58 4.73 -16.05
CA ALA A 157 16.23 4.81 -15.47
C ALA A 157 15.97 3.68 -14.47
N ARG A 158 16.46 2.46 -14.74
CA ARG A 158 16.36 1.33 -13.82
C ARG A 158 17.24 1.49 -12.58
N LEU A 159 18.43 2.06 -12.74
CA LEU A 159 19.29 2.41 -11.61
C LEU A 159 18.62 3.46 -10.73
N ALA A 160 18.10 4.54 -11.31
CA ALA A 160 17.37 5.57 -10.57
C ALA A 160 16.15 5.02 -9.80
N LEU A 161 15.41 4.07 -10.39
CA LEU A 161 14.33 3.36 -9.69
C LEU A 161 14.86 2.53 -8.51
N ALA A 162 15.96 1.79 -8.71
CA ALA A 162 16.58 1.00 -7.66
C ALA A 162 17.08 1.89 -6.51
N ASP A 163 17.75 3.00 -6.83
CA ASP A 163 18.24 3.98 -5.86
C ASP A 163 17.08 4.59 -5.07
N GLN A 164 15.95 4.91 -5.74
CA GLN A 164 14.75 5.39 -5.05
C GLN A 164 14.22 4.36 -4.05
N VAL A 165 14.08 3.09 -4.46
CA VAL A 165 13.58 2.03 -3.58
C VAL A 165 14.54 1.76 -2.42
N GLN A 166 15.85 1.79 -2.68
CA GLN A 166 16.88 1.67 -1.63
C GLN A 166 16.81 2.84 -0.65
N GLY A 167 16.70 4.07 -1.14
CA GLY A 167 16.59 5.26 -0.31
C GLY A 167 15.36 5.26 0.59
N ILE A 168 14.24 4.69 0.12
CA ILE A 168 13.06 4.44 0.97
C ILE A 168 13.40 3.47 2.10
N GLY A 169 14.15 2.40 1.81
CA GLY A 169 14.64 1.45 2.81
C GLY A 169 15.46 2.16 3.91
N THR A 170 16.44 2.96 3.51
CA THR A 170 17.28 3.74 4.46
C THR A 170 16.44 4.68 5.32
N VAL A 171 15.49 5.43 4.73
CA VAL A 171 14.59 6.31 5.49
C VAL A 171 13.77 5.52 6.53
N LEU A 172 13.31 4.32 6.18
CA LEU A 172 12.54 3.48 7.10
C LEU A 172 13.41 2.93 8.23
N GLU A 173 14.67 2.59 7.96
CA GLU A 173 15.64 2.14 8.97
C GLU A 173 15.99 3.28 9.94
N ASP A 174 16.15 4.51 9.43
CA ASP A 174 16.59 5.65 10.22
C ASP A 174 15.45 6.34 10.99
N GLU A 175 14.27 6.46 10.37
CA GLU A 175 13.19 7.34 10.88
C GLU A 175 11.94 6.59 11.37
N PHE A 176 11.78 5.29 11.08
CA PHE A 176 10.57 4.55 11.45
C PHE A 176 10.81 3.51 12.57
N ASP A 177 10.39 3.87 13.78
CA ASP A 177 10.36 2.94 14.92
C ASP A 177 9.26 1.89 14.75
N THR A 178 9.66 0.64 14.50
CA THR A 178 8.73 -0.48 14.33
C THR A 178 8.09 -0.96 15.64
N LYS A 179 8.62 -0.56 16.81
CA LYS A 179 8.18 -1.02 18.14
C LYS A 179 8.11 -2.55 18.26
N GLY A 180 9.10 -3.24 17.70
CA GLY A 180 9.19 -4.70 17.72
C GLY A 180 8.39 -5.42 16.62
N LEU A 181 7.63 -4.69 15.79
CA LEU A 181 7.04 -5.27 14.59
C LEU A 181 8.10 -5.52 13.52
N LYS A 182 7.84 -6.48 12.63
CA LYS A 182 8.66 -6.74 11.45
C LYS A 182 8.16 -5.92 10.27
N LEU A 183 9.04 -5.12 9.69
CA LEU A 183 8.83 -4.41 8.44
C LEU A 183 9.55 -5.13 7.29
N THR A 184 8.87 -5.28 6.16
CA THR A 184 9.46 -5.85 4.93
C THR A 184 9.05 -5.04 3.71
N CYS A 185 10.00 -4.80 2.81
CA CYS A 185 9.76 -4.10 1.54
C CYS A 185 9.67 -5.12 0.40
N HIS A 186 8.65 -4.98 -0.45
CA HIS A 186 8.43 -5.85 -1.60
C HIS A 186 8.25 -5.01 -2.86
N GLN A 187 8.94 -5.39 -3.92
CA GLN A 187 8.86 -4.71 -5.21
C GLN A 187 8.19 -5.61 -6.25
N GLY A 188 7.27 -5.03 -7.03
CA GLY A 188 6.71 -5.66 -8.22
C GLY A 188 7.69 -5.68 -9.40
N SER A 189 7.25 -6.27 -10.51
CA SER A 189 8.03 -6.29 -11.75
C SER A 189 8.28 -4.87 -12.27
N VAL A 190 9.51 -4.57 -12.69
CA VAL A 190 9.81 -3.29 -13.34
C VAL A 190 9.15 -3.26 -14.71
N ARG A 191 8.34 -2.23 -14.97
CA ARG A 191 7.73 -1.99 -16.28
C ARG A 191 8.34 -0.76 -16.93
N ARG A 192 8.44 -0.84 -18.26
CA ARG A 192 8.85 0.26 -19.13
C ARG A 192 7.60 0.89 -19.73
N TYR A 193 7.72 2.16 -19.99
CA TYR A 193 6.72 2.92 -20.71
C TYR A 193 6.64 2.47 -22.19
N PRO A 194 5.45 2.51 -22.83
CA PRO A 194 5.29 2.20 -24.25
C PRO A 194 6.16 3.12 -25.11
N LYS A 195 6.66 2.57 -26.21
CA LYS A 195 7.61 3.26 -27.09
C LYS A 195 6.96 4.43 -27.81
N GLU A 196 5.66 4.32 -28.07
CA GLU A 196 4.85 5.19 -28.92
C GLU A 196 4.74 6.61 -28.35
N TYR A 197 4.49 6.76 -27.04
CA TYR A 197 4.41 8.08 -26.43
C TYR A 197 5.79 8.74 -26.28
N ARG A 198 6.84 7.96 -26.01
CA ARG A 198 8.22 8.48 -26.00
C ARG A 198 8.58 9.12 -27.34
N GLU A 199 8.18 8.50 -28.44
CA GLU A 199 8.41 8.99 -29.79
C GLU A 199 7.59 10.24 -30.12
N GLN A 200 6.37 10.36 -29.57
CA GLN A 200 5.50 11.52 -29.77
C GLN A 200 5.91 12.75 -28.94
N HIS A 201 6.47 12.56 -27.74
CA HIS A 201 6.69 13.65 -26.79
C HIS A 201 8.17 13.96 -26.50
N GLY A 202 9.13 13.23 -27.09
CA GLY A 202 10.57 13.50 -26.90
C GLY A 202 11.05 13.28 -25.46
N GLU A 203 10.31 12.48 -24.68
CA GLU A 203 10.46 12.34 -23.24
C GLU A 203 11.61 11.36 -22.86
N PRO A 204 12.17 11.46 -21.63
CA PRO A 204 13.16 10.52 -21.12
C PRO A 204 12.67 9.05 -21.15
N ASN A 205 13.56 8.08 -20.94
CA ASN A 205 13.16 6.70 -20.66
C ASN A 205 12.62 6.59 -19.23
N TRP A 206 11.36 6.17 -19.10
CA TRP A 206 10.70 6.04 -17.80
C TRP A 206 10.49 4.57 -17.47
N VAL A 207 10.78 4.22 -16.21
CA VAL A 207 10.45 2.92 -15.64
C VAL A 207 9.72 3.09 -14.32
N HIS A 208 8.88 2.12 -14.00
CA HIS A 208 8.18 2.12 -12.73
C HIS A 208 8.07 0.72 -12.14
N ALA A 209 7.89 0.67 -10.83
CA ALA A 209 7.50 -0.53 -10.11
C ALA A 209 6.52 -0.16 -9.00
N ALA A 210 5.58 -1.06 -8.72
CA ALA A 210 4.80 -0.97 -7.49
C ALA A 210 5.70 -1.43 -6.33
N VAL A 211 5.59 -0.74 -5.20
CA VAL A 211 6.25 -1.10 -3.94
C VAL A 211 5.18 -1.35 -2.91
N CYS A 212 5.39 -2.35 -2.06
CA CYS A 212 4.52 -2.69 -0.94
C CYS A 212 5.38 -2.86 0.30
N LEU A 213 5.18 -1.98 1.28
CA LEU A 213 5.73 -2.10 2.63
C LEU A 213 4.74 -2.90 3.46
N GLU A 214 5.22 -3.95 4.12
CA GLU A 214 4.40 -4.86 4.92
C GLU A 214 4.90 -4.87 6.36
N LEU A 215 4.01 -4.51 7.29
CA LEU A 215 4.23 -4.49 8.73
C LEU A 215 3.43 -5.60 9.39
N ARG A 216 4.05 -6.37 10.29
CA ARG A 216 3.42 -7.49 10.99
C ARG A 216 4.01 -7.73 12.38
N SER A 217 3.24 -8.38 13.26
CA SER A 217 3.80 -9.00 14.48
C SER A 217 4.90 -10.01 14.12
N ALA A 218 5.88 -10.13 15.03
CA ALA A 218 7.05 -10.98 14.87
C ALA A 218 6.65 -12.43 14.58
#